data_AF-A0A4Q3X956-F1
#
_entry.id   AF-A0A4Q3X956-F1
#
_cell.length_a   1.000
_cell.length_b   1.000
_cell.length_c   1.000
_cell.angle_alpha   90.00
_cell.angle_beta   90.00
_cell.angle_gamma   90.00
#
_symmetry.space_group_name_H-M   'P 1'
#
loop_
_entity.id
_entity.type
_entity.pdbx_description
1 polymer ?
#
loop_
_entity_poly.entity_id
_entity_poly.type
_entity_poly.pdbx_seq_one_letter_code
_entity_poly.pdbx_strand_id
1 'polypeptide(L)'
;MLNCRVMSRPFLVPAISQVAVILALFGSMCDSYAQNQDSKFNLKREWAAVEKATDRTKVDNAAVNLHLDRIIDEFKVFENKPESFEGRELAQALAFRGSVRFGREDWKGAIEDFNRAIAISPDNAGAYAMRGVARKASGDYDGLIADEQIAARLDPKYKAWLNDAHSTVLWRRVKLGFMLLGIFVLALGGIPFAKSLIQLGKAERQTPQ
;
A
#
# COMPACT_ATOMS: atom_id res chain seq x y z
N MET A 1 3.92 2.30 -23.66
CA MET A 1 3.59 0.93 -23.22
C MET A 1 4.58 0.54 -22.13
N LEU A 2 4.27 0.83 -20.87
CA LEU A 2 5.11 0.42 -19.74
C LEU A 2 4.87 -1.06 -19.46
N ASN A 3 5.96 -1.82 -19.48
CA ASN A 3 6.00 -3.27 -19.46
C ASN A 3 5.55 -3.79 -18.08
N CYS A 4 4.47 -4.58 -18.03
CA CYS A 4 3.97 -5.31 -16.84
C CYS A 4 4.99 -6.29 -16.20
N ARG A 5 6.26 -6.29 -16.62
CA ARG A 5 7.29 -7.26 -16.22
C ARG A 5 7.91 -7.01 -14.85
N VAL A 6 7.67 -5.87 -14.21
CA VAL A 6 8.10 -5.65 -12.81
C VAL A 6 7.20 -6.44 -11.83
N MET A 7 5.96 -6.74 -12.23
CA MET A 7 5.00 -7.49 -11.40
C MET A 7 5.17 -9.02 -11.46
N SER A 8 6.07 -9.55 -12.29
CA SER A 8 6.18 -11.00 -12.53
C SER A 8 7.26 -11.72 -11.72
N ARG A 9 7.71 -11.19 -10.57
CA ARG A 9 8.64 -11.92 -9.69
C ARG A 9 8.03 -12.13 -8.30
N PRO A 10 7.38 -13.28 -8.06
CA PRO A 10 7.03 -13.70 -6.72
C PRO A 10 8.33 -14.17 -6.05
N PHE A 11 8.58 -13.76 -4.81
CA PHE A 11 9.76 -14.11 -4.01
C PHE A 11 11.10 -13.57 -4.57
N LEU A 12 11.61 -12.47 -4.00
CA LEU A 12 12.96 -12.40 -3.36
C LEU A 12 13.47 -10.96 -3.07
N VAL A 13 12.64 -10.00 -2.65
CA VAL A 13 13.20 -8.77 -2.05
C VAL A 13 12.35 -8.33 -0.85
N PRO A 14 12.79 -8.57 0.40
CA PRO A 14 12.22 -7.88 1.55
C PRO A 14 12.66 -6.41 1.47
N ALA A 15 11.75 -5.48 1.71
CA ALA A 15 12.00 -4.03 1.64
C ALA A 15 12.37 -3.50 0.26
N ILE A 16 11.47 -3.69 -0.72
CA ILE A 16 11.28 -2.61 -1.68
C ILE A 16 10.73 -1.45 -0.84
N SER A 17 11.58 -0.44 -0.56
CA SER A 17 11.17 0.75 0.19
C SER A 17 9.89 1.30 -0.42
N GLN A 18 9.03 1.91 0.38
CA GLN A 18 7.77 2.50 -0.11
C GLN A 18 8.00 3.39 -1.35
N VAL A 19 9.20 3.95 -1.50
CA VAL A 19 9.72 4.64 -2.69
C VAL A 19 9.60 3.86 -4.00
N ALA A 20 9.82 2.55 -4.04
CA ALA A 20 9.66 1.80 -5.28
C ALA A 20 8.21 1.38 -5.55
N VAL A 21 7.34 1.39 -4.53
CA VAL A 21 5.88 1.42 -4.70
C VAL A 21 5.46 2.79 -5.26
N ILE A 22 6.08 3.89 -4.77
CA ILE A 22 5.94 5.26 -5.30
C ILE A 22 6.35 5.35 -6.79
N LEU A 23 7.40 4.65 -7.21
CA LEU A 23 7.84 4.74 -8.61
C LEU A 23 7.03 3.83 -9.53
N ALA A 24 6.73 2.60 -9.10
CA ALA A 24 6.05 1.61 -9.93
C ALA A 24 4.58 1.96 -10.20
N LEU A 25 3.92 2.61 -9.24
CA LEU A 25 2.49 2.94 -9.36
C LEU A 25 2.27 4.35 -9.90
N PHE A 26 3.13 5.29 -9.51
CA PHE A 26 2.86 6.70 -9.70
C PHE A 26 3.58 7.31 -10.89
N GLY A 27 4.58 6.63 -11.50
CA GLY A 27 5.19 7.09 -12.76
C GLY A 27 4.14 7.34 -13.87
N SER A 28 3.16 6.44 -14.01
CA SER A 28 2.08 6.61 -15.00
C SER A 28 1.08 7.72 -14.64
N MET A 29 0.91 8.03 -13.36
CA MET A 29 0.00 9.08 -12.87
C MET A 29 0.66 10.45 -12.92
N CYS A 30 1.97 10.53 -12.60
CA CYS A 30 2.86 11.65 -12.88
C CYS A 30 2.87 11.97 -14.36
N ASP A 31 3.06 10.98 -15.23
CA ASP A 31 3.07 11.18 -16.68
C ASP A 31 1.74 11.74 -17.17
N SER A 32 0.61 11.23 -16.66
CA SER A 32 -0.72 11.74 -17.01
C SER A 32 -0.97 13.16 -16.50
N TYR A 33 -0.51 13.51 -15.29
CA TYR A 33 -0.70 14.83 -14.70
C TYR A 33 0.29 15.88 -15.27
N ALA A 34 1.54 15.49 -15.50
CA ALA A 34 2.60 16.33 -16.08
C ALA A 34 2.46 16.54 -17.60
N GLN A 35 1.68 15.71 -18.30
CA GLN A 35 1.31 15.93 -19.71
C GLN A 35 0.27 17.04 -19.88
N ASN A 36 -0.44 17.45 -18.82
CA ASN A 36 -1.30 18.62 -18.87
C ASN A 36 -0.42 19.88 -18.86
N GLN A 37 -0.36 20.55 -20.02
CA GLN A 37 0.63 21.60 -20.36
C GLN A 37 0.54 22.87 -19.49
N ASP A 38 -0.48 22.99 -18.65
CA ASP A 38 -0.69 24.11 -17.73
C ASP A 38 -0.24 23.84 -16.29
N SER A 39 0.56 22.79 -16.04
CA SER A 39 1.14 22.56 -14.71
C SER A 39 2.13 23.67 -14.34
N LYS A 40 1.58 24.76 -13.78
CA LYS A 40 2.22 25.99 -13.27
C LYS A 40 3.30 25.77 -12.18
N PHE A 41 3.77 24.54 -11.96
CA PHE A 41 4.56 24.12 -10.80
C PHE A 41 5.84 23.34 -11.21
N ASN A 42 6.81 23.26 -10.29
CA ASN A 42 8.10 22.60 -10.51
C ASN A 42 7.99 21.05 -10.41
N LEU A 43 6.78 20.50 -10.31
CA LEU A 43 6.46 19.06 -10.16
C LEU A 43 7.26 18.13 -11.07
N LYS A 44 7.33 18.42 -12.37
CA LYS A 44 8.07 17.57 -13.32
C LYS A 44 9.57 17.52 -12.98
N ARG A 45 10.13 18.65 -12.55
CA ARG A 45 11.53 18.76 -12.14
C ARG A 45 11.77 18.04 -10.82
N GLU A 46 10.90 18.26 -9.83
CA GLU A 46 11.03 17.63 -8.52
C GLU A 46 10.82 16.11 -8.62
N TRP A 47 9.88 15.64 -9.45
CA TRP A 47 9.68 14.21 -9.72
C TRP A 47 10.88 13.57 -10.42
N ALA A 48 11.43 14.22 -11.44
CA ALA A 48 12.68 13.75 -12.08
C ALA A 48 13.84 13.66 -11.07
N ALA A 49 13.86 14.53 -10.06
CA ALA A 49 14.83 14.46 -8.99
C ALA A 49 14.59 13.28 -8.02
N VAL A 50 13.32 12.95 -7.73
CA VAL A 50 12.95 11.71 -6.99
C VAL A 50 13.41 10.46 -7.76
N GLU A 51 13.16 10.41 -9.07
CA GLU A 51 13.60 9.31 -9.93
C GLU A 51 15.13 9.18 -9.93
N LYS A 52 15.84 10.30 -10.06
CA LYS A 52 17.30 10.33 -10.01
C LYS A 52 17.85 9.91 -8.65
N ALA A 53 17.17 10.28 -7.56
CA ALA A 53 17.52 9.87 -6.20
C ALA A 53 17.24 8.38 -5.93
N THR A 54 16.52 7.71 -6.84
CA THR A 54 16.16 6.31 -6.74
C THR A 54 16.78 5.51 -7.90
N ASP A 55 18.06 5.17 -7.76
CA ASP A 55 18.72 4.27 -8.70
C ASP A 55 18.39 2.80 -8.39
N ARG A 56 18.51 1.92 -9.39
CA ARG A 56 18.32 0.46 -9.28
C ARG A 56 19.24 -0.19 -8.25
N THR A 57 20.34 0.47 -7.91
CA THR A 57 21.37 -0.06 -7.00
C THR A 57 21.34 0.57 -5.61
N LYS A 58 20.78 1.78 -5.47
CA LYS A 58 20.80 2.54 -4.21
C LYS A 58 19.70 3.60 -4.18
N VAL A 59 19.01 3.70 -3.04
CA VAL A 59 17.99 4.72 -2.77
C VAL A 59 18.57 5.77 -1.82
N ASP A 60 18.59 7.04 -2.24
CA ASP A 60 18.87 8.17 -1.36
C ASP A 60 17.56 8.67 -0.73
N ASN A 61 17.20 8.07 0.41
CA ASN A 61 15.96 8.41 1.11
C ASN A 61 15.88 9.88 1.54
N ALA A 62 17.02 10.54 1.80
CA ALA A 62 17.02 11.95 2.22
C ALA A 62 16.67 12.85 1.03
N ALA A 63 17.28 12.61 -0.13
CA ALA A 63 16.95 13.32 -1.35
C ALA A 63 15.51 13.06 -1.80
N VAL A 64 15.06 11.80 -1.75
CA VAL A 64 13.66 11.44 -2.07
C VAL A 64 12.69 12.20 -1.17
N ASN A 65 12.89 12.14 0.15
CA ASN A 65 12.01 12.81 1.10
C ASN A 65 11.98 14.33 0.91
N LEU A 66 13.14 14.95 0.66
CA LEU A 66 13.24 16.38 0.37
C LEU A 66 12.39 16.79 -0.85
N HIS A 67 12.48 16.03 -1.93
CA HIS A 67 11.73 16.32 -3.15
C HIS A 67 10.22 16.03 -2.99
N LEU A 68 9.85 14.98 -2.26
CA LEU A 68 8.45 14.73 -1.91
C LEU A 68 7.85 15.84 -1.02
N ASP A 69 8.60 16.37 -0.06
CA ASP A 69 8.15 17.51 0.77
C ASP A 69 7.93 18.77 -0.07
N ARG A 70 8.84 19.08 -1.01
CA ARG A 70 8.67 20.20 -1.94
C ARG A 70 7.43 20.04 -2.80
N ILE A 71 7.19 18.83 -3.29
CA ILE A 71 5.99 18.50 -4.05
C ILE A 71 4.76 18.78 -3.17
N ILE A 72 4.70 18.26 -1.94
CA ILE A 72 3.57 18.51 -1.02
C ILE A 72 3.36 20.00 -0.77
N ASP A 73 4.44 20.75 -0.58
CA ASP A 73 4.40 22.20 -0.35
C ASP A 73 3.86 22.96 -1.56
N GLU A 74 4.20 22.56 -2.79
CA GLU A 74 3.58 23.10 -4.01
C GLU A 74 2.07 22.90 -4.01
N PHE A 75 1.60 21.76 -3.49
CA PHE A 75 0.17 21.52 -3.37
C PHE A 75 -0.54 22.32 -2.26
N LYS A 76 0.18 23.03 -1.38
CA LYS A 76 -0.48 23.94 -0.41
C LYS A 76 -1.20 25.10 -1.10
N VAL A 77 -0.79 25.45 -2.33
CA VAL A 77 -1.47 26.49 -3.12
C VAL A 77 -2.92 26.09 -3.43
N PHE A 78 -3.23 24.80 -3.59
CA PHE A 78 -4.60 24.31 -3.81
C PHE A 78 -5.52 24.48 -2.60
N GLU A 79 -4.97 24.54 -1.37
CA GLU A 79 -5.76 24.80 -0.16
C GLU A 79 -6.19 26.26 -0.07
N ASN A 80 -5.41 27.18 -0.64
CA ASN A 80 -5.63 28.62 -0.54
C ASN A 80 -6.41 29.22 -1.73
N LYS A 81 -6.53 28.49 -2.85
CA LYS A 81 -7.26 28.93 -4.06
C LYS A 81 -8.05 27.78 -4.71
N PRO A 82 -9.12 27.28 -4.06
CA PRO A 82 -9.93 26.18 -4.62
C PRO A 82 -10.61 26.54 -5.95
N GLU A 83 -10.83 27.85 -6.20
CA GLU A 83 -11.56 28.38 -7.35
C GLU A 83 -10.76 28.33 -8.66
N SER A 84 -9.44 28.10 -8.61
CA SER A 84 -8.60 28.06 -9.82
C SER A 84 -8.49 26.69 -10.48
N PHE A 85 -9.11 25.66 -9.89
CA PHE A 85 -9.08 24.28 -10.38
C PHE A 85 -10.47 23.67 -10.19
N GLU A 86 -11.28 23.60 -11.25
CA GLU A 86 -12.65 23.08 -11.15
C GLU A 86 -12.75 21.63 -11.65
N GLY A 87 -13.50 20.81 -10.90
CA GLY A 87 -13.86 19.45 -11.32
C GLY A 87 -12.69 18.45 -11.32
N ARG A 88 -12.53 17.72 -12.43
CA ARG A 88 -11.64 16.55 -12.49
C ARG A 88 -10.17 16.86 -12.29
N GLU A 89 -9.72 18.07 -12.63
CA GLU A 89 -8.32 18.47 -12.44
C GLU A 89 -7.95 18.56 -10.96
N LEU A 90 -8.81 19.15 -10.14
CA LEU A 90 -8.63 19.20 -8.69
C LEU A 90 -8.65 17.79 -8.08
N ALA A 91 -9.51 16.90 -8.58
CA ALA A 91 -9.52 15.50 -8.14
C ALA A 91 -8.19 14.79 -8.44
N GLN A 92 -7.60 15.02 -9.62
CA GLN A 92 -6.30 14.46 -9.99
C GLN A 92 -5.17 15.04 -9.14
N ALA A 93 -5.18 16.35 -8.91
CA ALA A 93 -4.21 17.04 -8.05
C ALA A 93 -4.25 16.51 -6.60
N LEU A 94 -5.44 16.31 -6.04
CA LEU A 94 -5.63 15.72 -4.72
C LEU A 94 -5.19 14.27 -4.66
N ALA A 95 -5.57 13.44 -5.65
CA ALA A 95 -5.11 12.05 -5.72
C ALA A 95 -3.58 11.98 -5.81
N PHE A 96 -2.97 12.91 -6.56
CA PHE A 96 -1.52 13.02 -6.65
C PHE A 96 -0.89 13.43 -5.32
N ARG A 97 -1.43 14.42 -4.62
CA ARG A 97 -0.92 14.81 -3.31
C ARG A 97 -1.04 13.68 -2.28
N GLY A 98 -2.17 12.97 -2.27
CA GLY A 98 -2.38 11.82 -1.39
C GLY A 98 -1.36 10.72 -1.64
N SER A 99 -0.98 10.52 -2.89
CA SER A 99 0.08 9.60 -3.30
C SER A 99 1.45 9.97 -2.73
N VAL A 100 1.80 11.25 -2.81
CA VAL A 100 3.07 11.77 -2.30
C VAL A 100 3.11 11.69 -0.77
N ARG A 101 1.99 12.03 -0.09
CA ARG A 101 1.82 11.87 1.35
C ARG A 101 1.94 10.43 1.81
N PHE A 102 1.35 9.48 1.07
CA PHE A 102 1.51 8.06 1.33
C PHE A 102 2.99 7.66 1.29
N GLY A 103 3.72 8.17 0.30
CA GLY A 103 5.16 8.00 0.18
C GLY A 103 6.00 8.59 1.30
N ARG A 104 5.46 9.59 2.00
CA ARG A 104 6.01 10.21 3.21
C ARG A 104 5.53 9.54 4.50
N GLU A 105 4.88 8.38 4.38
CA GLU A 105 4.26 7.65 5.49
C GLU A 105 3.14 8.42 6.21
N ASP A 106 2.68 9.54 5.65
CA ASP A 106 1.49 10.25 6.11
C ASP A 106 0.23 9.58 5.56
N TRP A 107 -0.07 8.39 6.10
CA TRP A 107 -1.21 7.58 5.63
C TRP A 107 -2.55 8.27 5.91
N LYS A 108 -2.64 9.04 7.01
CA LYS A 108 -3.87 9.77 7.36
C LYS A 108 -4.12 10.91 6.39
N GLY A 109 -3.12 11.75 6.12
CA GLY A 109 -3.23 12.82 5.14
C GLY A 109 -3.43 12.29 3.72
N ALA A 110 -2.85 11.13 3.39
CA ALA A 110 -3.10 10.44 2.12
C ALA A 110 -4.57 10.03 1.97
N ILE A 111 -5.14 9.37 2.98
CA ILE A 111 -6.55 8.95 2.98
C ILE A 111 -7.48 10.16 2.86
N GLU A 112 -7.19 11.26 3.55
CA GLU A 112 -7.98 12.49 3.46
C GLU A 112 -7.99 13.07 2.03
N ASP A 113 -6.82 13.12 1.40
CA ASP A 113 -6.70 13.59 0.02
C ASP A 113 -7.43 12.70 -0.98
N PHE A 114 -7.33 11.37 -0.82
CA PHE A 114 -8.08 10.44 -1.66
C PHE A 114 -9.60 10.55 -1.43
N ASN A 115 -10.05 10.76 -0.19
CA ASN A 115 -11.46 11.01 0.10
C ASN A 115 -11.98 12.23 -0.67
N ARG A 116 -11.23 13.34 -0.64
CA ARG A 116 -11.59 14.55 -1.37
C ARG A 116 -11.56 14.33 -2.88
N ALA A 117 -10.55 13.64 -3.40
CA ALA A 117 -10.45 13.30 -4.82
C ALA A 117 -11.65 12.47 -5.30
N ILE A 118 -12.05 11.45 -4.52
CA ILE A 118 -13.19 10.58 -4.80
C ILE A 118 -14.52 11.34 -4.71
N ALA A 119 -14.66 12.28 -3.77
CA ALA A 119 -15.85 13.11 -3.67
C ALA A 119 -16.06 13.97 -4.93
N ILE A 120 -14.97 14.40 -5.56
CA ILE A 120 -15.01 15.20 -6.79
C ILE A 120 -15.14 14.33 -8.04
N SER A 121 -14.42 13.20 -8.11
CA SER A 121 -14.44 12.26 -9.24
C SER A 121 -14.70 10.84 -8.74
N PRO A 122 -15.98 10.45 -8.54
CA PRO A 122 -16.36 9.14 -8.02
C PRO A 122 -16.02 7.96 -8.95
N ASP A 123 -15.64 8.25 -10.20
CA ASP A 123 -15.21 7.33 -11.24
C ASP A 123 -13.68 7.12 -11.28
N ASN A 124 -12.93 7.81 -10.42
CA ASN A 124 -11.47 7.69 -10.37
C ASN A 124 -11.05 6.38 -9.67
N ALA A 125 -10.98 5.30 -10.44
CA ALA A 125 -10.56 3.98 -9.99
C ALA A 125 -9.17 3.99 -9.30
N GLY A 126 -8.25 4.84 -9.77
CA GLY A 126 -6.91 4.97 -9.18
C GLY A 126 -6.93 5.54 -7.76
N ALA A 127 -7.79 6.53 -7.50
CA ALA A 127 -7.94 7.10 -6.17
C ALA A 127 -8.49 6.08 -5.15
N TYR A 128 -9.42 5.22 -5.56
CA TYR A 128 -9.88 4.10 -4.71
C TYR A 128 -8.75 3.11 -4.42
N ALA A 129 -8.05 2.63 -5.44
CA ALA A 129 -6.95 1.68 -5.26
C ALA A 129 -5.87 2.25 -4.30
N MET A 130 -5.49 3.51 -4.48
CA MET A 130 -4.47 4.15 -3.63
C MET A 130 -4.96 4.43 -2.20
N ARG A 131 -6.25 4.76 -2.02
CA ARG A 131 -6.85 4.82 -0.68
C ARG A 131 -6.85 3.44 -0.02
N GLY A 132 -7.14 2.38 -0.76
CA GLY A 132 -7.05 0.99 -0.28
C GLY A 132 -5.65 0.64 0.21
N VAL A 133 -4.61 0.98 -0.55
CA VAL A 133 -3.21 0.79 -0.14
C VAL A 133 -2.87 1.60 1.12
N ALA A 134 -3.30 2.86 1.20
CA ALA A 134 -3.09 3.68 2.40
C ALA A 134 -3.81 3.12 3.63
N ARG A 135 -5.04 2.60 3.45
CA ARG A 135 -5.81 1.91 4.50
C ARG A 135 -5.12 0.65 4.98
N LYS A 136 -4.59 -0.19 4.06
CA LYS A 136 -3.76 -1.36 4.39
C LYS A 136 -2.56 -0.97 5.26
N ALA A 137 -1.85 0.10 4.91
CA ALA A 137 -0.71 0.60 5.69
C ALA A 137 -1.14 1.07 7.09
N SER A 138 -2.30 1.73 7.20
CA SER A 138 -2.87 2.15 8.49
C SER A 138 -3.51 1.02 9.31
N GLY A 139 -3.59 -0.21 8.77
CA GLY A 139 -4.19 -1.37 9.43
C GLY A 139 -5.71 -1.53 9.21
N ASP A 140 -6.33 -0.68 8.42
CA ASP A 140 -7.74 -0.79 8.00
C ASP A 140 -7.87 -1.75 6.81
N TYR A 141 -8.00 -3.03 7.14
CA TYR A 141 -8.11 -4.10 6.14
C TYR A 141 -9.50 -4.23 5.53
N ASP A 142 -10.55 -3.88 6.26
CA ASP A 142 -11.92 -3.95 5.74
C ASP A 142 -12.13 -2.82 4.73
N GLY A 143 -11.64 -1.62 5.03
CA GLY A 143 -11.64 -0.50 4.10
C GLY A 143 -10.72 -0.70 2.89
N LEU A 144 -9.64 -1.48 3.01
CA LEU A 144 -8.85 -1.94 1.85
C LEU A 144 -9.70 -2.77 0.89
N ILE A 145 -10.40 -3.81 1.37
CA ILE A 145 -11.22 -4.68 0.50
C ILE A 145 -12.32 -3.87 -0.18
N ALA A 146 -13.01 -3.01 0.57
CA ALA A 146 -14.09 -2.19 0.03
C ALA A 146 -13.61 -1.27 -1.10
N ASP A 147 -12.46 -0.61 -0.93
CA ASP A 147 -11.91 0.28 -1.94
C ASP A 147 -11.42 -0.48 -3.19
N GLU A 148 -10.74 -1.61 -3.01
CA GLU A 148 -10.26 -2.44 -4.12
C GLU A 148 -11.40 -3.07 -4.92
N GLN A 149 -12.53 -3.38 -4.28
CA GLN A 149 -13.74 -3.83 -4.97
C GLN A 149 -14.31 -2.74 -5.88
N ILE A 150 -14.35 -1.49 -5.41
CA ILE A 150 -14.81 -0.36 -6.22
C ILE A 150 -13.83 -0.11 -7.36
N ALA A 151 -12.51 -0.08 -7.08
CA ALA A 151 -11.48 0.11 -8.09
C ALA A 151 -11.57 -0.95 -9.20
N ALA A 152 -11.69 -2.23 -8.84
CA ALA A 152 -11.81 -3.34 -9.79
C ALA A 152 -13.14 -3.33 -10.59
N ARG A 153 -14.21 -2.75 -10.02
CA ARG A 153 -15.48 -2.53 -10.72
C ARG A 153 -15.39 -1.41 -11.74
N LEU A 154 -14.68 -0.33 -11.40
CA LEU A 154 -14.50 0.84 -12.27
C LEU A 154 -13.49 0.56 -13.40
N ASP A 155 -12.39 -0.13 -13.09
CA ASP A 155 -11.36 -0.50 -14.05
C ASP A 155 -10.84 -1.93 -13.77
N PRO A 156 -11.07 -2.88 -14.70
CA PRO A 156 -10.64 -4.26 -14.54
C PRO A 156 -9.15 -4.47 -14.28
N LYS A 157 -8.27 -3.49 -14.59
CA LYS A 157 -6.83 -3.60 -14.31
C LYS A 157 -6.52 -3.75 -12.81
N TYR A 158 -7.42 -3.27 -11.94
CA TYR A 158 -7.26 -3.38 -10.49
C TYR A 158 -7.75 -4.72 -9.92
N LYS A 159 -8.29 -5.65 -10.73
CA LYS A 159 -8.69 -6.98 -10.23
C LYS A 159 -7.53 -7.76 -9.58
N ALA A 160 -6.32 -7.58 -10.09
CA ALA A 160 -5.13 -8.21 -9.51
C ALA A 160 -4.87 -7.72 -8.07
N TRP A 161 -5.19 -6.45 -7.79
CA TRP A 161 -5.00 -5.81 -6.50
C TRP A 161 -6.05 -6.26 -5.50
N LEU A 162 -7.31 -6.39 -5.92
CA LEU A 162 -8.35 -7.01 -5.11
C LEU A 162 -7.99 -8.45 -4.69
N ASN A 163 -7.41 -9.24 -5.60
CA ASN A 163 -6.95 -10.59 -5.28
C ASN A 163 -5.80 -10.56 -4.25
N ASP A 164 -4.84 -9.65 -4.39
CA ASP A 164 -3.77 -9.45 -3.39
C ASP A 164 -4.35 -9.03 -2.04
N ALA A 165 -5.32 -8.14 -2.03
CA ALA A 165 -5.99 -7.64 -0.84
C ALA A 165 -6.69 -8.78 -0.07
N HIS A 166 -7.47 -9.62 -0.76
CA HIS A 166 -8.07 -10.81 -0.15
C HIS A 166 -7.00 -11.77 0.41
N SER A 167 -5.91 -12.00 -0.34
CA SER A 167 -4.85 -12.89 0.12
C SER A 167 -4.13 -12.33 1.36
N THR A 168 -3.90 -11.02 1.42
CA THR A 168 -3.32 -10.30 2.56
C THR A 168 -4.19 -10.50 3.81
N VAL A 169 -5.50 -10.27 3.70
CA VAL A 169 -6.44 -10.40 4.83
C VAL A 169 -6.54 -11.86 5.30
N LEU A 170 -6.59 -12.81 4.36
CA LEU A 170 -6.63 -14.23 4.66
C LEU A 170 -5.36 -14.68 5.42
N TRP A 171 -4.18 -14.32 4.92
CA TRP A 171 -2.91 -14.64 5.58
C TRP A 171 -2.82 -14.07 6.98
N ARG A 172 -3.31 -12.84 7.19
CA ARG A 172 -3.37 -12.23 8.52
C ARG A 172 -4.26 -13.01 9.47
N ARG A 173 -5.46 -13.41 9.03
CA ARG A 173 -6.39 -14.24 9.83
C ARG A 173 -5.79 -15.60 10.16
N VAL A 174 -5.19 -16.27 9.18
CA VAL A 174 -4.52 -17.57 9.35
C VAL A 174 -3.35 -17.47 10.33
N LYS A 175 -2.49 -16.45 10.17
CA LYS A 175 -1.35 -16.20 11.08
C LYS A 175 -1.81 -15.94 12.51
N LEU A 176 -2.88 -15.16 12.68
CA LEU A 176 -3.47 -14.91 13.99
C LEU A 176 -4.02 -16.20 14.60
N GLY A 177 -4.69 -17.03 13.80
CA GLY A 177 -5.16 -18.35 14.22
C GLY A 177 -4.03 -19.26 14.73
N PHE A 178 -2.92 -19.34 14.00
CA PHE A 178 -1.73 -20.10 14.45
C PHE A 178 -1.10 -19.51 15.72
N MET A 179 -1.06 -18.19 15.86
CA MET A 179 -0.55 -17.54 17.07
C MET A 179 -1.42 -17.86 18.29
N LEU A 180 -2.75 -17.79 18.14
CA LEU A 180 -3.70 -18.13 19.20
C LEU A 180 -3.65 -19.62 19.55
N LEU A 181 -3.54 -20.51 18.55
CA LEU A 181 -3.37 -21.94 18.76
C LEU A 181 -2.08 -22.25 19.53
N GLY A 182 -0.98 -21.59 19.19
CA GLY A 182 0.29 -21.72 19.91
C GLY A 182 0.18 -21.28 21.38
N ILE A 183 -0.44 -20.13 21.64
CA ILE A 183 -0.71 -19.64 23.00
C ILE A 183 -1.56 -20.65 23.78
N PHE A 184 -2.60 -21.21 23.15
CA PHE A 184 -3.47 -22.22 23.76
C PHE A 184 -2.71 -23.51 24.13
N VAL A 185 -1.87 -24.02 23.24
CA VAL A 185 -1.04 -25.21 23.50
C VAL A 185 -0.04 -24.96 24.64
N LEU A 186 0.54 -23.76 24.71
CA LEU A 186 1.43 -23.38 25.82
C LEU A 186 0.67 -23.24 27.15
N ALA A 187 -0.52 -22.63 27.13
CA ALA A 187 -1.37 -22.43 28.30
C ALA A 187 -1.90 -23.76 28.89
N LEU A 188 -2.17 -24.75 28.05
CA LEU A 188 -2.58 -26.09 28.49
C LEU A 188 -1.42 -26.97 28.99
N GLY A 189 -0.21 -26.43 29.13
CA GLY A 189 0.93 -27.18 29.63
C GLY A 189 1.41 -28.23 28.64
N GLY A 190 1.86 -27.82 27.45
CA GLY A 190 2.46 -28.72 26.46
C GLY A 190 3.58 -29.64 27.00
N ILE A 191 4.21 -29.27 28.12
CA ILE A 191 5.27 -30.06 28.78
C ILE A 191 4.71 -31.24 29.60
N PRO A 192 3.73 -31.09 30.52
CA PRO A 192 3.13 -32.24 31.20
C PRO A 192 2.43 -33.21 30.23
N PHE A 193 1.78 -32.74 29.15
CA PHE A 193 1.15 -33.62 28.17
C PHE A 193 2.17 -34.52 27.45
N ALA A 194 3.30 -33.95 27.02
CA ALA A 194 4.40 -34.72 26.42
C ALA A 194 5.03 -35.72 27.39
N LYS A 195 5.17 -35.36 28.68
CA LYS A 195 5.64 -36.28 29.73
C LYS A 195 4.66 -37.43 29.98
N SER A 196 3.36 -37.16 30.01
CA SER A 196 2.32 -38.18 30.19
C SER A 196 2.29 -39.19 29.04
N LEU A 197 2.47 -38.73 27.80
CA LEU A 197 2.57 -39.62 26.62
C LEU A 197 3.83 -40.49 26.65
N ILE A 198 4.98 -39.95 27.09
CA ILE A 198 6.21 -40.73 27.25
C ILE A 198 6.06 -41.79 28.35
N GLN A 199 5.34 -41.49 29.44
CA GLN A 199 5.06 -42.46 30.50
C GLN A 199 4.10 -43.56 30.04
N LEU A 200 3.04 -43.20 29.30
CA LEU A 200 2.11 -44.16 28.68
C LEU A 200 2.82 -45.12 27.70
N GLY A 201 3.67 -44.61 26.82
CA GLY A 201 4.43 -45.44 25.86
C GLY A 201 5.55 -46.30 26.48
N LYS A 202 5.89 -46.06 27.76
CA LYS A 202 6.75 -46.96 28.56
C LYS A 202 5.91 -48.04 29.26
N ALA A 203 4.71 -47.71 29.71
CA ALA A 203 3.79 -48.65 30.35
C ALA A 203 3.28 -49.72 29.36
N GLU A 204 2.97 -49.36 28.11
CA GLU A 204 2.56 -50.31 27.06
C GLU A 204 3.67 -51.29 26.64
N ARG A 205 4.95 -50.96 26.85
CA ARG A 205 6.07 -51.88 26.58
C ARG A 205 6.30 -52.89 27.70
N GLN A 206 5.64 -52.73 28.84
CA GLN A 206 5.81 -53.57 30.01
C GLN A 206 4.67 -54.56 30.24
N THR A 207 3.62 -54.56 29.41
CA THR A 207 2.60 -55.62 29.45
C THR A 207 3.18 -56.93 28.91
N PRO A 208 3.32 -57.98 29.74
CA PRO A 208 3.72 -59.30 29.27
C PRO A 208 2.59 -59.93 28.44
N GLN A 209 2.95 -60.71 27.42
CA GLN A 209 2.03 -61.60 26.70
C GLN A 209 1.53 -62.73 27.61
#